data_AF-A0A7C1M4R8-F1
#
_entry.id   AF-A0A7C1M4R8-F1
#
_cell.length_a   1.000
_cell.length_b   1.000
_cell.length_c   1.000
_cell.angle_alpha   90.00
_cell.angle_beta   90.00
_cell.angle_gamma   90.00
#
_symmetry.space_group_name_H-M   'P 1'
#
loop_
_entity.id
_entity.type
_entity.pdbx_description
1 polymer ?
#
loop_
_entity_poly.entity_id
_entity_poly.type
_entity_poly.pdbx_seq_one_letter_code
_entity_poly.pdbx_strand_id
1 'polypeptide(L)'
;MDSSHQKLVKTTCPIRQLGDGEYNHFFGYYNKSPWSQDGRYVLADRVPMMDADLRPDLSAEVGYFDTRNDDEFHVIGETTTWNWQMGCQLQWLAGKPGRQAIYNVRNDKPNGRYPSFGAVIHNVDSGENRFLPDPIYSVAPNSDYAITVDFSRLFITHETIGYCEPNDK
;
A
#
# COMPACT_ATOMS: atom_id res chain seq x y z
N MET A 1 38.38 16.28 -26.35
CA MET A 1 37.54 15.65 -25.32
C MET A 1 36.31 15.15 -26.05
N ASP A 2 36.24 13.85 -26.26
CA ASP A 2 35.17 13.21 -27.03
C ASP A 2 33.92 13.07 -26.16
N SER A 3 32.95 13.95 -26.38
CA SER A 3 31.65 13.90 -25.71
C SER A 3 30.78 12.87 -26.43
N SER A 4 31.10 11.59 -26.22
CA SER A 4 30.21 10.49 -26.60
C SER A 4 29.00 10.48 -25.67
N HIS A 5 28.10 11.44 -25.88
CA HIS A 5 26.79 11.44 -25.26
C HIS A 5 26.13 10.08 -25.54
N GLN A 6 25.81 9.37 -24.46
CA GLN A 6 25.20 8.04 -24.50
C GLN A 6 24.08 7.99 -25.55
N LYS A 7 24.18 7.00 -26.43
CA LYS A 7 23.21 6.71 -27.48
C LYS A 7 21.83 6.56 -26.83
N LEU A 8 20.89 7.44 -27.16
CA LEU A 8 19.49 7.31 -26.78
C LEU A 8 18.98 5.93 -27.23
N VAL A 9 18.73 5.03 -26.29
CA VAL A 9 18.15 3.71 -26.57
C VAL A 9 16.65 3.91 -26.76
N LYS A 10 16.18 3.82 -28.00
CA LYS A 10 14.74 3.79 -28.32
C LYS A 10 14.27 2.34 -28.28
N THR A 11 13.56 1.97 -27.22
CA THR A 11 12.92 0.66 -27.06
C THR A 11 11.41 0.84 -26.97
N THR A 12 10.65 0.05 -27.71
CA THR A 12 9.18 -0.01 -27.57
C THR A 12 8.83 -0.86 -26.36
N CYS A 13 8.25 -0.25 -25.34
CA CYS A 13 7.74 -0.94 -24.16
C CYS A 13 6.21 -1.04 -24.28
N PRO A 14 5.62 -2.25 -24.27
CA PRO A 14 4.17 -2.37 -24.26
C PRO A 14 3.61 -1.77 -22.96
N ILE A 15 2.59 -0.93 -23.08
CA ILE A 15 1.84 -0.35 -21.96
C ILE A 15 0.45 -0.97 -22.00
N ARG A 16 -0.07 -1.33 -20.83
CA ARG A 16 -1.37 -1.96 -20.66
C ARG A 16 -2.03 -1.38 -19.42
N GLN A 17 -3.31 -1.02 -19.53
CA GLN A 17 -4.12 -0.56 -18.41
C GLN A 17 -4.54 -1.75 -17.54
N LEU A 18 -4.61 -1.53 -16.22
CA LEU A 18 -5.28 -2.41 -15.27
C LEU A 18 -6.59 -1.75 -14.83
N GLY A 19 -7.67 -2.52 -14.75
CA GLY A 19 -9.00 -2.02 -14.42
C GLY A 19 -9.73 -1.38 -15.60
N ASP A 20 -11.03 -1.17 -15.41
CA ASP A 20 -11.99 -0.63 -16.39
C ASP A 20 -12.01 0.91 -16.46
N GLY A 21 -11.38 1.59 -15.50
CA GLY A 21 -11.33 3.04 -15.41
C GLY A 21 -12.49 3.68 -14.64
N GLU A 22 -13.38 2.90 -14.02
CA GLU A 22 -14.45 3.45 -13.17
C GLU A 22 -13.89 4.02 -11.85
N TYR A 23 -12.83 3.41 -11.32
CA TYR A 23 -12.15 3.83 -10.10
C TYR A 23 -10.70 4.24 -10.34
N ASN A 24 -10.15 5.00 -9.38
CA ASN A 24 -8.76 5.41 -9.38
C ASN A 24 -7.94 4.46 -8.51
N HIS A 25 -6.77 4.07 -9.00
CA HIS A 25 -5.90 3.10 -8.34
C HIS A 25 -4.50 3.67 -8.18
N PHE A 26 -3.89 3.40 -7.03
CA PHE A 26 -2.52 3.79 -6.71
C PHE A 26 -1.90 2.76 -5.77
N PHE A 27 -0.62 2.86 -5.45
CA PHE A 27 0.06 1.90 -4.56
C PHE A 27 0.88 2.58 -3.46
N GLY A 28 1.40 3.78 -3.72
CA GLY A 28 2.25 4.52 -2.80
C GLY A 28 3.73 4.43 -3.16
N TYR A 29 4.61 4.35 -2.15
CA TYR A 29 6.05 4.58 -2.31
C TYR A 29 6.77 3.56 -3.20
N TYR A 30 7.75 4.07 -3.95
CA TYR A 30 8.56 3.34 -4.94
C TYR A 30 9.52 2.29 -4.37
N ASN A 31 9.69 2.22 -3.04
CA ASN A 31 10.63 1.28 -2.41
C ASN A 31 10.05 -0.12 -2.22
N LYS A 32 8.79 -0.34 -2.62
CA LYS A 32 8.05 -1.60 -2.48
C LYS A 32 7.56 -2.07 -3.84
N SER A 33 7.59 -3.38 -4.07
CA SER A 33 7.04 -3.95 -5.29
C SER A 33 5.52 -4.15 -5.13
N PRO A 34 4.69 -3.64 -6.05
CA PRO A 34 3.27 -4.00 -6.08
C PRO A 34 3.06 -5.42 -6.62
N TRP A 35 4.03 -5.95 -7.37
CA TRP A 35 3.95 -7.28 -7.96
C TRP A 35 4.20 -8.38 -6.95
N SER A 36 3.36 -9.41 -6.98
CA SER A 36 3.60 -10.68 -6.31
C SER A 36 4.82 -11.39 -6.89
N GLN A 37 5.42 -12.30 -6.13
CA GLN A 37 6.65 -12.99 -6.52
C GLN A 37 6.50 -13.82 -7.81
N ASP A 38 5.30 -14.33 -8.10
CA ASP A 38 4.96 -15.07 -9.32
C ASP A 38 4.59 -14.16 -10.51
N GLY A 39 4.56 -12.84 -10.30
CA GLY A 39 4.22 -11.83 -11.31
C GLY A 39 2.75 -11.87 -11.75
N ARG A 40 1.85 -12.51 -11.00
CA ARG A 40 0.42 -12.60 -11.36
C ARG A 40 -0.40 -11.46 -10.76
N TYR A 41 -0.16 -11.09 -9.52
CA TYR A 41 -0.98 -10.12 -8.80
C TYR A 41 -0.28 -8.79 -8.64
N VAL A 42 -1.06 -7.70 -8.71
CA VAL A 42 -0.58 -6.33 -8.53
C VAL A 42 -1.38 -5.66 -7.43
N LEU A 43 -0.74 -5.38 -6.30
CA LEU A 43 -1.36 -4.64 -5.19
C LEU A 43 -1.70 -3.21 -5.61
N ALA A 44 -2.85 -2.73 -5.13
CA ALA A 44 -3.24 -1.33 -5.22
C ALA A 44 -4.25 -0.95 -4.14
N ASP A 45 -4.20 0.32 -3.75
CA ASP A 45 -5.29 1.04 -3.11
C ASP A 45 -6.26 1.53 -4.21
N ARG A 46 -7.57 1.50 -3.94
CA ARG A 46 -8.64 1.93 -4.84
C ARG A 46 -9.52 2.99 -4.17
N VAL A 47 -9.78 4.08 -4.90
CA VAL A 47 -10.56 5.23 -4.43
C VAL A 47 -11.47 5.77 -5.54
N PRO A 48 -12.66 6.31 -5.21
CA PRO A 48 -13.62 6.81 -6.21
C PRO A 48 -13.26 8.18 -6.81
N MET A 49 -12.17 8.80 -6.40
CA MET A 49 -11.77 10.17 -6.79
C MET A 49 -10.29 10.26 -7.19
N MET A 50 -9.96 11.26 -8.01
CA MET A 50 -8.60 11.51 -8.49
C MET A 50 -7.75 12.30 -7.49
N ASP A 51 -8.39 13.24 -6.77
CA ASP A 51 -7.79 14.06 -5.74
C ASP A 51 -8.76 14.26 -4.58
N ALA A 52 -8.19 14.51 -3.40
CA ALA A 52 -8.93 14.80 -2.18
C ALA A 52 -7.99 15.38 -1.12
N ASP A 53 -8.55 16.26 -0.28
CA ASP A 53 -7.97 16.56 1.02
C ASP A 53 -8.12 15.33 1.92
N LEU A 54 -7.01 14.87 2.49
CA LEU A 54 -6.98 13.69 3.35
C LEU A 54 -7.64 14.01 4.69
N ARG A 55 -8.64 13.20 5.04
CA ARG A 55 -9.39 13.32 6.29
C ARG A 55 -9.37 11.99 7.04
N PRO A 56 -9.53 12.00 8.38
CA PRO A 56 -9.45 10.78 9.18
C PRO A 56 -10.49 9.71 8.84
N ASP A 57 -11.61 10.12 8.24
CA ASP A 57 -12.74 9.30 7.80
C ASP A 57 -12.70 8.95 6.30
N LEU A 58 -11.72 9.47 5.55
CA LEU A 58 -11.58 9.20 4.14
C LEU A 58 -11.04 7.79 3.94
N SER A 59 -11.89 6.88 3.46
CA SER A 59 -11.53 5.48 3.23
C SER A 59 -10.93 5.25 1.84
N ALA A 60 -10.02 4.29 1.76
CA ALA A 60 -9.58 3.65 0.53
C ALA A 60 -9.81 2.14 0.65
N GLU A 61 -10.23 1.51 -0.45
CA GLU A 61 -10.23 0.05 -0.56
C GLU A 61 -8.80 -0.42 -0.79
N VAL A 62 -8.43 -1.53 -0.17
CA VAL A 62 -7.14 -2.18 -0.33
C VAL A 62 -7.37 -3.48 -1.08
N GLY A 63 -6.55 -3.76 -2.09
CA GLY A 63 -6.77 -4.92 -2.93
C GLY A 63 -5.61 -5.25 -3.86
N TYR A 64 -5.91 -6.10 -4.83
CA TYR A 64 -4.98 -6.47 -5.89
C TYR A 64 -5.71 -6.79 -7.19
N PHE A 65 -5.04 -6.56 -8.32
CA PHE A 65 -5.44 -7.04 -9.63
C PHE A 65 -4.96 -8.47 -9.85
N ASP A 66 -5.79 -9.33 -10.46
CA ASP A 66 -5.37 -10.62 -11.01
C ASP A 66 -5.15 -10.52 -12.52
N THR A 67 -3.89 -10.38 -12.94
CA THR A 67 -3.53 -10.18 -14.36
C THR A 67 -3.77 -11.39 -15.26
N ARG A 68 -4.19 -12.52 -14.69
CA ARG A 68 -4.55 -13.73 -15.43
C ARG A 68 -6.05 -14.04 -15.38
N ASN A 69 -6.84 -13.14 -14.78
CA ASN A 69 -8.29 -13.23 -14.69
C ASN A 69 -8.89 -11.87 -15.05
N ASP A 70 -8.75 -11.49 -16.32
CA ASP A 70 -9.29 -10.25 -16.91
C ASP A 70 -8.96 -8.95 -16.13
N ASP A 71 -7.85 -8.93 -15.40
CA ASP A 71 -7.47 -7.84 -14.50
C ASP A 71 -8.57 -7.48 -13.50
N GLU A 72 -9.29 -8.48 -12.99
CA GLU A 72 -10.26 -8.29 -11.93
C GLU A 72 -9.57 -7.74 -10.68
N PHE A 73 -10.14 -6.69 -10.09
CA PHE A 73 -9.67 -6.12 -8.83
C PHE A 73 -10.40 -6.78 -7.65
N HIS A 74 -9.63 -7.47 -6.80
CA HIS A 74 -10.13 -8.13 -5.61
C HIS A 74 -9.85 -7.27 -4.38
N VAL A 75 -10.91 -6.85 -3.69
CA VAL A 75 -10.83 -6.10 -2.43
C VAL A 75 -10.53 -7.07 -1.29
N ILE A 76 -9.50 -6.78 -0.50
CA ILE A 76 -9.10 -7.55 0.69
C ILE A 76 -9.45 -6.82 2.00
N GLY A 77 -9.77 -5.53 1.92
CA GLY A 77 -10.26 -4.74 3.04
C GLY A 77 -10.36 -3.26 2.71
N GLU A 78 -10.62 -2.45 3.72
CA GLU A 78 -10.67 -1.00 3.63
C GLU A 78 -9.80 -0.37 4.73
N THR A 79 -9.35 0.86 4.50
CA THR A 79 -8.55 1.60 5.46
C THR A 79 -8.73 3.11 5.35
N THR A 80 -8.70 3.79 6.51
CA THR A 80 -8.60 5.25 6.59
C THR A 80 -7.19 5.73 6.94
N THR A 81 -6.19 4.82 6.95
CA THR A 81 -4.79 5.16 7.25
C THR A 81 -3.96 5.11 5.98
N TRP A 82 -4.14 6.13 5.14
CA TRP A 82 -3.46 6.24 3.87
C TRP A 82 -3.16 7.70 3.52
N ASN A 83 -2.28 7.89 2.55
CA ASN A 83 -2.06 9.16 1.85
C ASN A 83 -1.60 8.86 0.41
N TRP A 84 -1.59 9.87 -0.45
CA TRP A 84 -1.24 9.69 -1.86
C TRP A 84 0.20 9.22 -2.10
N GLN A 85 1.16 9.63 -1.25
CA GLN A 85 2.58 9.32 -1.47
C GLN A 85 2.96 7.92 -1.02
N MET A 86 2.39 7.46 0.10
CA MET A 86 2.79 6.23 0.79
C MET A 86 1.73 5.13 0.73
N GLY A 87 0.51 5.46 0.34
CA GLY A 87 -0.65 4.58 0.48
C GLY A 87 -0.88 4.19 1.94
N CYS A 88 -1.46 3.02 2.15
CA CYS A 88 -1.58 2.39 3.46
C CYS A 88 -0.34 1.56 3.86
N GLN A 89 0.83 1.85 3.27
CA GLN A 89 2.07 1.09 3.41
C GLN A 89 1.96 -0.37 2.91
N LEU A 90 1.04 -0.62 1.99
CA LEU A 90 0.69 -1.90 1.39
C LEU A 90 1.91 -2.67 0.83
N GLN A 91 2.08 -3.93 1.23
CA GLN A 91 3.23 -4.78 0.85
C GLN A 91 2.85 -6.25 0.78
N TRP A 92 3.52 -7.01 -0.10
CA TRP A 92 3.55 -8.47 -0.04
C TRP A 92 4.50 -8.95 1.07
N LEU A 93 4.13 -10.03 1.77
CA LEU A 93 5.00 -10.77 2.70
C LEU A 93 5.69 -11.96 2.00
N ALA A 94 6.53 -11.66 1.00
CA ALA A 94 7.11 -12.68 0.13
C ALA A 94 8.09 -13.67 0.82
N GLY A 95 8.48 -13.40 2.06
CA GLY A 95 9.33 -14.31 2.86
C GLY A 95 8.57 -15.39 3.63
N LYS A 96 7.22 -15.38 3.58
CA LYS A 96 6.36 -16.37 4.24
C LYS A 96 5.63 -17.26 3.23
N PRO A 97 5.23 -18.48 3.61
CA PRO A 97 4.40 -19.33 2.77
C PRO A 97 3.00 -18.71 2.59
N GLY A 98 2.43 -18.94 1.41
CA GLY A 98 1.13 -18.39 1.02
C GLY A 98 1.23 -16.95 0.49
N ARG A 99 0.18 -16.51 -0.19
CA ARG A 99 0.10 -15.14 -0.71
C ARG A 99 -0.47 -14.23 0.37
N GLN A 100 0.40 -13.49 1.05
CA GLN A 100 0.00 -12.61 2.15
C GLN A 100 0.32 -11.16 1.84
N ALA A 101 -0.66 -10.28 2.03
CA ALA A 101 -0.51 -8.83 1.96
C ALA A 101 -0.62 -8.23 3.36
N ILE A 102 0.14 -7.16 3.62
CA ILE A 102 0.07 -6.38 4.86
C ILE A 102 -0.19 -4.92 4.55
N TYR A 103 -1.04 -4.28 5.34
CA TYR A 103 -1.35 -2.85 5.24
C TYR A 103 -1.76 -2.26 6.59
N ASN A 104 -1.62 -0.95 6.71
CA ASN A 104 -2.02 -0.22 7.91
C ASN A 104 -3.53 0.00 7.96
N VAL A 105 -4.06 -0.03 9.18
CA VAL A 105 -5.45 0.30 9.48
C VAL A 105 -5.53 1.19 10.72
N ARG A 106 -6.65 1.89 10.88
CA ARG A 106 -6.96 2.57 12.13
C ARG A 106 -7.33 1.54 13.19
N ASN A 107 -6.84 1.72 14.42
CA ASN A 107 -7.09 0.80 15.52
C ASN A 107 -7.86 1.51 16.64
N ASP A 108 -9.16 1.25 16.72
CA ASP A 108 -10.04 1.84 17.74
C ASP A 108 -9.84 1.21 19.13
N LYS A 109 -9.10 0.08 19.21
CA LYS A 109 -8.81 -0.64 20.45
C LYS A 109 -7.30 -0.92 20.54
N PRO A 110 -6.49 0.14 20.72
CA PRO A 110 -5.04 -0.01 20.78
C PRO A 110 -4.63 -0.96 21.89
N ASN A 111 -3.83 -1.96 21.51
CA ASN A 111 -3.22 -2.95 22.39
C ASN A 111 -1.70 -3.07 22.13
N GLY A 112 -1.15 -2.14 21.35
CA GLY A 112 0.27 -2.01 21.03
C GLY A 112 0.91 -0.78 21.67
N ARG A 113 2.03 -0.35 21.11
CA ARG A 113 2.69 0.90 21.46
C ARG A 113 2.06 2.09 20.75
N TYR A 114 1.48 1.87 19.57
CA TYR A 114 0.85 2.91 18.77
C TYR A 114 -0.60 3.15 19.22
N PRO A 115 -1.01 4.40 19.49
CA PRO A 115 -2.33 4.67 20.06
C PRO A 115 -3.50 4.58 19.06
N SER A 116 -3.27 4.89 17.79
CA SER A 116 -4.35 5.13 16.82
C SER A 116 -4.35 4.18 15.63
N PHE A 117 -3.27 3.44 15.41
CA PHE A 117 -3.03 2.67 14.19
C PHE A 117 -2.55 1.26 14.50
N GLY A 118 -2.83 0.34 13.59
CA GLY A 118 -2.36 -1.03 13.59
C GLY A 118 -2.07 -1.47 12.16
N ALA A 119 -1.94 -2.78 11.96
CA ALA A 119 -1.84 -3.35 10.62
C ALA A 119 -2.69 -4.62 10.51
N VAL A 120 -3.05 -4.97 9.29
CA VAL A 120 -3.73 -6.23 8.95
C VAL A 120 -2.84 -6.99 8.01
N ILE A 121 -2.69 -8.29 8.27
CA ILE A 121 -2.15 -9.26 7.33
C ILE A 121 -3.32 -10.06 6.77
N HIS A 122 -3.55 -9.96 5.48
CA HIS A 122 -4.55 -10.73 4.75
C HIS A 122 -3.88 -11.88 3.99
N ASN A 123 -4.40 -13.09 4.14
CA ASN A 123 -3.99 -14.24 3.35
C ASN A 123 -4.94 -14.41 2.16
N VAL A 124 -4.45 -14.11 0.95
CA VAL A 124 -5.19 -14.15 -0.32
C VAL A 124 -5.76 -15.54 -0.63
N ASP A 125 -5.08 -16.60 -0.21
CA ASP A 125 -5.50 -17.97 -0.52
C ASP A 125 -6.67 -18.43 0.36
N SER A 126 -6.70 -17.99 1.62
CA SER A 126 -7.67 -18.43 2.63
C SER A 126 -8.76 -17.38 2.94
N GLY A 127 -8.53 -16.12 2.61
CA GLY A 127 -9.34 -14.98 3.04
C GLY A 127 -9.14 -14.57 4.51
N GLU A 128 -8.27 -15.24 5.26
CA GLU A 128 -8.09 -14.96 6.69
C GLU A 128 -7.30 -13.66 6.95
N ASN A 129 -7.75 -12.93 7.98
CA ASN A 129 -7.10 -11.71 8.47
C ASN A 129 -6.43 -11.94 9.83
N ARG A 130 -5.19 -11.47 9.96
CA ARG A 130 -4.45 -11.38 11.23
C ARG A 130 -4.13 -9.93 11.53
N PHE A 131 -4.65 -9.42 12.64
CA PHE A 131 -4.42 -8.05 13.09
C PHE A 131 -3.12 -7.95 13.91
N LEU A 132 -2.37 -6.88 13.66
CA LEU A 132 -1.19 -6.49 14.42
C LEU A 132 -1.50 -5.23 15.24
N PRO A 133 -0.95 -5.15 16.46
CA PRO A 133 -1.27 -4.08 17.39
C PRO A 133 -0.65 -2.72 17.02
N ASP A 134 0.36 -2.72 16.15
CA ASP A 134 1.13 -1.54 15.73
C ASP A 134 1.18 -1.44 14.20
N PRO A 135 1.25 -0.22 13.61
CA PRO A 135 1.37 -0.04 12.17
C PRO A 135 2.77 -0.40 11.70
N ILE A 136 2.93 -0.54 10.39
CA ILE A 136 4.19 -0.83 9.72
C ILE A 136 4.59 0.29 8.77
N TYR A 137 5.90 0.48 8.61
CA TYR A 137 6.48 1.34 7.58
C TYR A 137 7.19 0.49 6.52
N SER A 138 8.02 -0.46 6.96
CA SER A 138 8.74 -1.36 6.07
C SER A 138 8.82 -2.75 6.66
N VAL A 139 8.77 -3.77 5.81
CA VAL A 139 8.88 -5.18 6.19
C VAL A 139 10.21 -5.73 5.70
N ALA A 140 10.85 -6.57 6.52
CA ALA A 140 12.07 -7.26 6.13
C ALA A 140 11.84 -8.21 4.93
N PRO A 141 12.83 -8.44 4.04
CA PRO A 141 12.66 -9.33 2.89
C PRO A 141 12.23 -10.77 3.25
N ASN A 142 12.65 -11.27 4.40
CA ASN A 142 12.21 -12.58 4.95
C ASN A 142 10.86 -12.53 5.66
N SER A 143 10.24 -11.35 5.79
CA SER A 143 8.93 -11.12 6.41
C SER A 143 8.83 -11.58 7.87
N ASP A 144 9.96 -11.67 8.57
CA ASP A 144 10.03 -12.08 9.99
C ASP A 144 9.79 -10.92 10.96
N TYR A 145 10.09 -9.69 10.52
CA TYR A 145 9.86 -8.49 11.31
C TYR A 145 9.50 -7.31 10.42
N ALA A 146 8.91 -6.30 11.04
CA ALA A 146 8.61 -5.01 10.43
C ALA A 146 9.12 -3.90 11.35
N ILE A 147 9.41 -2.75 10.75
CA ILE A 147 9.74 -1.53 11.47
C ILE A 147 8.66 -0.50 11.21
N THR A 148 8.50 0.43 12.15
CA THR A 148 7.52 1.51 12.06
C THR A 148 8.14 2.83 12.48
N VAL A 149 7.45 3.91 12.14
CA VAL A 149 7.78 5.28 12.52
C VAL A 149 6.64 5.85 13.34
N ASP A 150 6.87 7.01 13.96
CA ASP A 150 5.78 7.78 14.56
C ASP A 150 5.02 8.53 13.45
N PHE A 151 3.91 7.96 12.97
CA PHE A 151 3.06 8.54 11.93
C PHE A 151 2.38 9.86 12.34
N SER A 152 1.96 10.02 13.60
CA SER A 152 1.41 11.27 14.15
C SER A 152 2.48 12.35 14.14
N ARG A 153 3.71 12.02 14.56
CA ARG A 153 4.85 12.95 14.43
C ARG A 153 5.17 13.27 12.97
N LEU A 154 5.12 12.26 12.09
CA LEU A 154 5.38 12.42 10.68
C LEU A 154 4.36 13.37 10.03
N PHE A 155 3.07 13.19 10.33
CA PHE A 155 1.98 14.08 9.89
C PHE A 155 2.24 15.53 10.28
N ILE A 156 2.56 15.79 11.55
CA ILE A 156 2.88 17.16 12.04
C ILE A 156 4.06 17.79 11.28
N THR A 157 5.06 16.99 10.90
CA THR A 157 6.24 17.53 10.18
C THR A 157 6.06 17.61 8.68
N HIS A 158 5.26 16.72 8.11
CA HIS A 158 5.11 16.49 6.68
C HIS A 158 3.73 15.84 6.42
N GLU A 159 2.68 16.67 6.40
CA GLU A 159 1.28 16.23 6.32
C GLU A 159 1.00 15.30 5.13
N THR A 160 1.73 15.46 4.03
CA THR A 160 1.58 14.66 2.80
C THR A 160 2.05 13.21 2.94
N ILE A 161 2.81 12.89 3.98
CA ILE A 161 3.38 11.57 4.27
C ILE A 161 3.12 11.13 5.71
N GLY A 162 2.08 11.66 6.35
CA GLY A 162 1.57 11.14 7.61
C GLY A 162 0.22 10.43 7.45
N TYR A 163 -0.40 10.08 8.57
CA TYR A 163 -1.81 9.71 8.61
C TYR A 163 -2.55 10.74 9.44
N CYS A 164 -3.62 11.28 8.88
CA CYS A 164 -4.45 12.27 9.56
C CYS A 164 -5.22 11.62 10.72
N GLU A 165 -5.11 12.21 11.91
CA GLU A 165 -5.89 11.87 13.09
C GLU A 165 -7.05 12.86 13.32
N PRO A 166 -8.12 12.44 14.03
CA PRO A 166 -9.27 13.32 14.32
C PRO A 166 -8.96 14.65 14.99
N ASN A 167 -7.84 14.76 15.70
CA ASN A 167 -7.45 15.95 16.44
C ASN A 167 -6.36 16.78 15.73
N ASP A 168 -5.90 16.32 14.56
CA ASP A 168 -4.95 17.09 13.76
C ASP A 168 -5.65 18.30 13.13
N LYS A 169 -4.94 19.43 13.04
CA LYS A 169 -5.45 20.70 12.52
C LYS A 169 -4.80 21.04 11.20
#